data_AF-A0A8T5NLK5-F1
#
_entry.id   AF-A0A8T5NLK5-F1
#
_cell.length_a   1.000
_cell.length_b   1.000
_cell.length_c   1.000
_cell.angle_alpha   90.00
_cell.angle_beta   90.00
_cell.angle_gamma   90.00
#
_symmetry.space_group_name_H-M   'P 1'
#
loop_
_entity.id
_entity.type
_entity.pdbx_description
1 polymer ?
#
loop_
_entity_poly.entity_id
_entity_poly.type
_entity_poly.pdbx_seq_one_letter_code
_entity_poly.pdbx_strand_id
1 'polypeptide(L)' 'MQRVTLRLPEQQLKMIDRFVELGEFPSASEAIRTAIRDLIDHRSEKLAGRIQLFEKAQEQAKVAGSYLHMKQGH' A
#
# COMPACT_ATOMS: atom_id res chain seq x y z
N MET A 1 1.08 7.75 20.96
CA MET A 1 0.21 6.82 20.21
C MET A 1 -1.22 6.94 20.72
N GLN A 2 -2.22 6.85 19.85
CA GLN A 2 -3.63 6.84 20.23
C GLN A 2 -4.07 5.39 20.52
N ARG A 3 -4.91 5.18 21.55
CA ARG A 3 -5.46 3.85 21.87
C ARG A 3 -6.68 3.56 21.02
N VAL A 4 -6.73 2.36 20.44
CA VAL A 4 -7.85 1.86 19.63
C VAL A 4 -8.30 0.51 20.18
N THR A 5 -9.62 0.28 20.21
CA THR A 5 -10.21 -1.02 20.58
C THR A 5 -10.83 -1.65 19.33
N LEU A 6 -10.52 -2.91 19.06
CA LEU A 6 -11.00 -3.65 17.89
C LEU A 6 -11.41 -5.08 18.29
N ARG A 7 -12.25 -5.73 17.49
CA ARG A 7 -12.61 -7.15 17.70
C ARG A 7 -11.95 -8.00 16.62
N LEU A 8 -11.28 -9.08 17.06
CA LEU A 8 -10.66 -10.07 16.19
C LEU A 8 -11.30 -11.44 16.39
N PRO A 9 -11.29 -12.31 15.37
CA PRO A 9 -11.52 -13.73 15.56
C PRO A 9 -10.56 -14.32 16.60
N GLU A 10 -11.06 -15.21 17.45
CA GLU A 10 -10.27 -15.84 18.52
C GLU A 10 -9.01 -16.54 17.98
N GLN A 11 -9.12 -17.17 16.80
CA GLN A 11 -7.99 -17.83 16.14
C GLN A 11 -6.85 -16.86 15.85
N GLN A 12 -7.15 -15.61 15.46
CA GLN A 12 -6.12 -14.61 15.17
C GLN A 12 -5.46 -14.11 16.46
N LEU A 13 -6.22 -13.93 17.54
CA LEU A 13 -5.67 -13.58 18.85
C LEU A 13 -4.67 -14.65 19.33
N LYS A 14 -5.05 -15.92 19.26
CA LYS A 14 -4.16 -17.04 19.62
C LYS A 14 -2.86 -17.05 18.82
N MET A 15 -2.94 -16.76 17.52
CA MET A 15 -1.74 -16.68 16.67
C MET A 15 -0.84 -15.51 17.06
N ILE A 16 -1.40 -14.35 17.37
CA ILE A 16 -0.64 -13.19 17.84
C ILE A 16 0.06 -13.52 19.16
N ASP A 17 -0.63 -14.18 20.09
CA ASP A 17 -0.05 -14.61 21.36
C ASP A 17 1.13 -15.57 21.13
N ARG A 18 0.99 -16.53 20.20
CA ARG A 18 2.10 -17.42 19.82
C ARG A 18 3.33 -16.68 19.29
N PHE A 19 3.16 -15.64 18.49
CA PHE A 19 4.31 -14.86 18.01
C PHE A 19 5.08 -14.19 19.15
N VAL A 20 4.38 -13.76 20.21
CA VAL A 20 5.01 -13.20 21.41
C VAL A 20 5.67 -14.29 22.23
N GLU A 21 4.99 -15.42 22.44
CA GLU A 21 5.53 -16.57 23.18
C GLU A 21 6.81 -17.14 22.54
N LEU A 22 6.88 -17.15 21.22
CA LEU A 22 8.06 -17.59 20.46
C LEU A 22 9.16 -16.52 20.40
N GLY A 23 8.92 -15.32 20.92
CA GLY A 23 9.88 -14.23 20.95
C GLY A 23 10.04 -13.49 19.61
N GLU A 24 9.16 -13.71 18.64
CA GLU A 24 9.18 -13.01 17.35
C GLU A 24 8.85 -11.52 17.52
N PHE A 25 7.91 -11.22 18.42
CA PHE A 25 7.58 -9.85 18.80
C PHE A 25 7.63 -9.64 20.31
N PRO A 26 8.05 -8.46 20.78
CA PRO A 26 8.11 -8.17 22.21
C PRO A 26 6.73 -8.03 22.86
N SER A 27 5.68 -7.80 22.07
CA SER A 27 4.29 -7.74 22.56
C SER A 27 3.29 -7.89 21.42
N ALA A 28 2.05 -8.25 21.74
CA ALA A 28 0.95 -8.31 20.79
C ALA A 28 0.71 -6.95 20.10
N SER A 29 0.85 -5.86 20.87
CA SER A 29 0.73 -4.50 20.33
C SER A 29 1.79 -4.19 19.29
N GLU A 30 3.02 -4.70 19.46
CA GLU A 30 4.08 -4.50 18.47
C GLU A 30 3.84 -5.33 17.22
N ALA A 31 3.46 -6.61 17.36
CA ALA A 31 3.09 -7.47 16.23
C ALA A 31 2.00 -6.83 15.35
N ILE A 32 0.93 -6.32 15.99
CA ILE A 32 -0.17 -5.65 15.28
C ILE A 32 0.30 -4.35 14.60
N ARG A 33 1.14 -3.55 15.27
CA ARG A 33 1.69 -2.31 14.68
C ARG A 33 2.55 -2.59 13.45
N THR A 34 3.40 -3.62 13.51
CA THR A 34 4.22 -4.05 12.37
C THR A 34 3.34 -4.44 11.19
N ALA A 35 2.35 -5.32 11.42
CA ALA A 35 1.42 -5.74 10.37
C ALA A 35 0.64 -4.57 9.73
N ILE A 36 0.22 -3.59 10.53
CA ILE A 36 -0.45 -2.38 10.00
C ILE A 36 0.51 -1.52 9.17
N ARG A 37 1.76 -1.35 9.62
CA ARG A 37 2.79 -0.59 8.90
C ARG A 37 3.06 -1.24 7.54
N ASP A 38 3.35 -2.53 7.53
CA ASP A 38 3.63 -3.28 6.31
C ASP A 38 2.45 -3.22 5.33
N LEU A 39 1.22 -3.29 5.84
CA LEU A 39 0.00 -3.12 5.04
C LEU A 39 -0.09 -1.73 4.40
N ILE A 40 0.20 -0.66 5.17
CA ILE A 40 0.15 0.72 4.68
C ILE A 40 1.23 0.94 3.64
N ASP A 41 2.46 0.51 3.91
CA ASP A 41 3.61 0.71 3.02
C ASP A 41 3.38 -0.02 1.69
N HIS A 42 3.02 -1.29 1.74
CA HIS A 42 2.75 -2.10 0.55
C HIS A 42 1.54 -1.59 -0.27
N ARG A 43 0.54 -0.97 0.37
CA ARG A 43 -0.58 -0.32 -0.36
C ARG A 43 -0.21 1.05 -0.91
N SER A 44 0.61 1.80 -0.19
CA SER A 44 1.06 3.14 -0.61
C SER A 44 1.99 3.07 -1.81
N GLU A 45 2.90 2.09 -1.84
CA GLU A 45 3.73 1.81 -3.03
C GLU A 45 2.89 1.47 -4.25
N LYS A 46 1.87 0.62 -4.08
CA LYS A 46 0.92 0.29 -5.17
C LYS A 46 0.13 1.50 -5.63
N LEU A 47 -0.27 2.38 -4.72
CA LEU A 47 -1.00 3.59 -5.06
C LEU A 47 -0.10 4.60 -5.80
N ALA A 48 1.10 4.84 -5.30
CA ALA A 48 2.08 5.71 -5.92
C ALA A 48 2.46 5.22 -7.33
N GLY A 49 2.71 3.91 -7.49
CA GLY A 49 2.99 3.32 -8.80
C GLY A 49 1.83 3.46 -9.78
N ARG A 50 0.58 3.35 -9.30
CA ARG A 50 -0.61 3.60 -10.14
C ARG A 50 -0.69 5.05 -10.58
N ILE A 51 -0.49 6.01 -9.68
CA ILE A 51 -0.51 7.44 -10.00
C ILE A 51 0.54 7.77 -11.06
N GLN A 52 1.78 7.30 -10.87
CA GLN A 52 2.85 7.50 -11.85
C GLN A 52 2.55 6.87 -13.22
N LEU A 53 1.93 5.68 -13.24
CA LEU A 53 1.52 5.04 -14.49
C LEU A 53 0.44 5.87 -15.21
N PHE A 54 -0.55 6.38 -14.47
CA PHE A 54 -1.58 7.25 -15.02
C PHE A 54 -1.01 8.55 -15.57
N GLU A 55 -0.09 9.20 -14.86
CA GLU A 55 0.59 10.42 -15.33
C GLU A 55 1.39 10.17 -16.61
N LYS A 56 2.18 9.09 -16.66
CA LYS A 56 2.94 8.72 -17.87
C LYS A 56 2.03 8.43 -19.06
N ALA A 57 0.91 7.73 -18.86
CA ALA A 57 -0.05 7.45 -19.91
C ALA A 57 -0.71 8.73 -20.45
N GLN A 58 -1.04 9.68 -19.57
CA GLN A 58 -1.57 11.00 -19.97
C GLN A 58 -0.54 11.80 -20.77
N GLU A 59 0.72 11.81 -20.34
CA GLU A 59 1.80 12.50 -21.05
C GLU A 59 2.00 11.92 -22.47
N GLN A 60 2.07 10.60 -22.58
CA GLN A 60 2.19 9.92 -23.89
C GLN A 60 0.99 10.18 -24.79
N ALA A 61 -0.23 10.22 -24.25
CA ALA A 61 -1.42 10.55 -25.02
C ALA A 61 -1.40 12.00 -25.54
N LYS A 62 -0.95 12.96 -24.73
CA LYS A 62 -0.76 14.37 -25.16
C LYS A 62 0.28 14.48 -26.26
N VAL A 63 1.42 13.81 -26.08
CA VAL A 63 2.52 13.79 -27.05
C VAL A 63 2.07 13.13 -28.37
N ALA A 64 1.37 12.00 -28.32
CA ALA A 64 0.82 11.36 -29.53
C ALA A 64 -0.22 12.26 -30.23
N GLY A 65 -1.07 12.95 -29.45
CA GLY A 65 -2.05 13.89 -29.98
C GLY A 65 -1.43 15.11 -30.67
N SER A 66 -0.29 15.60 -30.20
CA SER A 66 0.43 16.71 -30.84
C SER A 66 1.12 16.27 -32.14
N TYR A 67 1.70 15.07 -32.17
CA TYR A 67 2.28 14.51 -33.39
C TYR A 67 1.26 14.29 -34.53
N LEU A 68 0.02 13.93 -34.18
CA LEU A 68 -1.06 13.77 -35.17
C LEU A 68 -1.50 15.12 -35.77
N HIS A 69 -1.48 16.20 -34.99
CA HIS A 69 -1.80 17.55 -35.49
C HIS A 69 -0.73 18.10 -36.43
N MET A 70 0.55 17.77 -36.23
CA MET A 70 1.64 18.23 -37.10
C MET A 70 1.68 17.52 -38.46
N LYS A 71 1.20 16.27 -38.55
CA LYS A 71 1.20 15.49 -39.80
C LYS A 71 0.02 15.78 -40.73
N GLN A 72 -1.01 16.49 -40.28
CA GLN A 72 -2.19 16.86 -41.08
C GLN A 72 -2.04 18.22 -41.78
N GLY A 73 -0.88 18.88 -41.67
CA GLY A 73 -0.62 20.22 -42.21
C GLY A 73 0.28 20.27 -43.45
N HIS A 74 0.36 19.20 -44.24
CA HIS A 74 1.07 19.18 -45.54
C HIS A 74 0.14 18.73 -46.66
#